data_AF-P0C8R1-F1
#
_entry.id   AF-P0C8R1-F1
#
_cell.length_a   1.000
_cell.length_b   1.000
_cell.length_c   1.000
_cell.angle_alpha   90.00
_cell.angle_beta   90.00
_cell.angle_gamma   90.00
#
_symmetry.space_group_name_H-M   'P 1'
#
loop_
_entity.id
_entity.type
_entity.pdbx_description
1 polymer ?
#
loop_
_entity_poly.entity_id
_entity_poly.type
_entity_poly.pdbx_seq_one_letter_code
_entity_poly.pdbx_strand_id
1 'polypeptide(L)' 'GVEINVKCTGSHQCIKPCKDAGMRFGKCINRKCHCTPK' A
#
# COMPACT_ATOMS: atom_id res chain seq x y z
N GLY A 1 2.04 -4.01 -8.46
CA GLY A 1 1.27 -3.38 -7.39
C GLY A 1 0.77 -2.03 -7.88
N VAL A 2 -0.48 -1.70 -7.61
CA VAL A 2 -1.10 -0.41 -7.89
C VAL A 2 -0.58 0.60 -6.88
N GLU A 3 0.01 1.71 -7.35
CA GLU A 3 0.36 2.82 -6.47
C GLU A 3 -0.93 3.47 -5.95
N ILE A 4 -1.07 3.57 -4.64
CA ILE A 4 -2.10 4.40 -4.00
C ILE A 4 -1.43 5.68 -3.50
N ASN A 5 -2.14 6.81 -3.58
CA ASN A 5 -1.64 8.11 -3.16
C ASN A 5 -1.60 8.26 -1.63
N VAL A 6 -1.03 7.28 -0.94
CA VAL A 6 -0.84 7.25 0.51
C VAL A 6 0.65 7.33 0.78
N LYS A 7 1.05 8.40 1.47
CA LYS A 7 2.43 8.53 1.94
C LYS A 7 2.70 7.48 3.00
N CYS A 8 3.86 6.85 2.92
CA CYS A 8 4.32 5.88 3.91
C CYS A 8 5.80 6.09 4.22
N THR A 9 6.21 5.73 5.43
CA THR A 9 7.63 5.60 5.80
C THR A 9 8.06 4.15 5.99
N GLY A 10 7.10 3.22 6.07
CA GLY A 10 7.33 1.78 6.13
C GLY A 10 6.15 0.99 5.58
N SER A 11 6.42 -0.22 5.10
CA SER A 11 5.42 -1.09 4.45
C SER A 11 4.22 -1.43 5.35
N HIS A 12 4.39 -1.43 6.68
CA HIS A 12 3.28 -1.69 7.61
C HIS A 12 2.15 -0.65 7.50
N GLN A 13 2.48 0.60 7.13
CA GLN A 13 1.49 1.67 6.94
C GLN A 13 0.61 1.44 5.72
N CYS A 14 1.07 0.62 4.77
CA CYS A 14 0.32 0.31 3.56
C CYS A 14 -0.63 -0.86 3.74
N ILE A 15 -0.48 -1.68 4.79
CA ILE A 15 -1.33 -2.86 5.00
C ILE A 15 -2.79 -2.44 5.16
N LYS A 16 -3.08 -1.45 6.02
CA LYS A 16 -4.45 -0.99 6.27
C LYS A 16 -5.06 -0.29 5.05
N PRO A 17 -4.40 0.70 4.40
CA PRO A 17 -4.91 1.32 3.18
C PRO A 17 -5.10 0.35 2.01
N CYS A 18 -4.18 -0.59 1.80
CA CYS A 18 -4.35 -1.57 0.73
C CYS A 18 -5.53 -2.49 1.02
N LYS A 19 -5.71 -2.92 2.29
CA LYS A 19 -6.85 -3.72 2.70
C LYS A 19 -8.18 -2.98 2.52
N ASP A 20 -8.21 -1.69 2.83
CA ASP A 20 -9.36 -0.80 2.64
C ASP A 20 -9.70 -0.64 1.15
N ALA A 21 -8.69 -0.57 0.28
CA ALA A 21 -8.82 -0.58 -1.17
C ALA A 21 -9.15 -1.96 -1.78
N GLY A 22 -9.44 -2.98 -0.96
CA GLY A 22 -9.78 -4.34 -1.42
C GLY A 22 -8.57 -5.18 -1.88
N MET A 23 -7.35 -4.78 -1.55
CA MET A 23 -6.09 -5.43 -1.93
C MET A 23 -5.48 -6.21 -0.76
N ARG A 24 -4.65 -7.23 -1.05
CA ARG A 24 -4.13 -8.14 -0.01
C ARG A 24 -2.81 -7.70 0.61
N PHE A 25 -1.90 -7.17 -0.19
CA PHE A 25 -0.55 -6.85 0.24
C PHE A 25 -0.24 -5.39 -0.08
N GLY A 26 0.38 -4.69 0.87
CA GLY A 26 0.89 -3.34 0.70
C GLY A 26 2.38 -3.27 0.97
N LYS A 27 3.14 -2.63 0.07
CA LYS A 27 4.55 -2.30 0.27
C LYS A 27 4.75 -0.80 0.15
N CYS A 28 5.67 -0.26 0.94
CA CYS A 28 6.07 1.14 0.82
C CYS A 28 7.27 1.25 -0.13
N ILE A 29 7.14 1.99 -1.23
CA ILE A 29 8.20 2.24 -2.22
C ILE A 29 8.19 3.75 -2.53
N ASN A 30 9.35 4.41 -2.55
CA ASN A 30 9.47 5.86 -2.78
C ASN A 30 8.53 6.72 -1.92
N ARG A 31 8.34 6.34 -0.65
CA ARG A 31 7.43 6.98 0.31
C ARG A 31 5.95 6.93 -0.07
N LYS A 32 5.56 6.04 -0.97
CA LYS A 32 4.17 5.79 -1.35
C LYS A 32 3.81 4.31 -1.20
N CYS A 33 2.54 4.05 -0.95
CA CYS A 33 2.05 2.69 -0.84
C CYS A 33 1.77 2.09 -2.21
N HIS A 34 2.29 0.89 -2.44
CA HIS A 34 2.01 0.07 -3.61
C HIS A 34 1.30 -1.19 -3.15
N CYS A 35 0.07 -1.37 -3.62
CA CYS A 35 -0.82 -2.44 -3.20
C CYS A 35 -0.91 -3.51 -4.29
N THR A 36 -0.79 -4.78 -3.95
CA THR A 36 -0.99 -5.87 -4.92
C THR A 36 -2.47 -6.25 -4.92
N PRO A 37 -3.18 -6.15 -6.07
CA PRO A 37 -4.55 -6.63 -6.18
C PRO A 37 -4.63 -8.13 -5.85
N LYS A 38 -5.81 -8.60 -5.43
CA LYS A 38 -6.03 -10.02 -5.13
C LYS A 38 -5.75 -10.91 -6.34
#